data_AF-A0A7D5S3W0-F1
#
_entry.id   AF-A0A7D5S3W0-F1
#
_cell.length_a   1.000
_cell.length_b   1.000
_cell.length_c   1.000
_cell.angle_alpha   90.00
_cell.angle_beta   90.00
_cell.angle_gamma   90.00
#
_symmetry.space_group_name_H-M   'P 1'
#
loop_
_entity.id
_entity.type
_entity.pdbx_description
1 polymer ?
#
loop_
_entity_poly.entity_id
_entity_poly.type
_entity_poly.pdbx_seq_one_letter_code
_entity_poly.pdbx_strand_id
1 'polypeptide(L)'
;MPASLTDLLGCLDGSVTVVTANRRLARYLQQQYDLWQQHRLIQAWTTPDIVPINSWLLRCWTHSRDAKVLLNEWQSLSVWEQIVTATDRGWLVHPRELAASVQAAWQLLRQSRIELSALAAFTDFPIPKLLGWAEEFTAICRDNAWIDMTDLPEIITAAILRQEISLPSRLIWLGFENLTPQMQHLTNILAATTQIEFFI
;
A
#
# COMPACT_ATOMS: atom_id res chain seq x y z
N MET A 1 -1.34 -26.89 0.00
CA MET A 1 -1.67 -25.97 -1.10
C MET A 1 -3.14 -26.21 -1.48
N PRO A 2 -4.05 -25.28 -1.16
CA PRO A 2 -5.40 -25.28 -1.73
C PRO A 2 -5.31 -25.23 -3.27
N ALA A 3 -5.86 -26.20 -3.99
CA ALA A 3 -5.74 -26.32 -5.46
C ALA A 3 -6.93 -25.68 -6.21
N SER A 4 -7.93 -25.19 -5.46
CA SER A 4 -9.20 -24.69 -5.98
C SER A 4 -9.79 -23.61 -5.06
N LEU A 5 -10.77 -22.84 -5.58
CA LEU A 5 -11.57 -21.90 -4.79
C LEU A 5 -12.18 -22.59 -3.56
N THR A 6 -12.67 -23.83 -3.71
CA THR A 6 -13.26 -24.59 -2.60
C THR A 6 -12.25 -24.85 -1.48
N ASP A 7 -11.01 -25.19 -1.83
CA ASP A 7 -9.96 -25.42 -0.83
C ASP A 7 -9.59 -24.11 -0.11
N LEU A 8 -9.57 -22.98 -0.84
CA LEU A 8 -9.35 -21.65 -0.25
C LEU A 8 -10.45 -21.34 0.76
N LEU A 9 -11.72 -21.48 0.37
CA LEU A 9 -12.88 -21.23 1.24
C LEU A 9 -12.86 -22.14 2.48
N GLY A 10 -12.46 -23.40 2.32
CA GLY A 10 -12.32 -24.35 3.43
C GLY A 10 -11.29 -23.95 4.49
N CYS A 11 -10.32 -23.11 4.13
CA CYS A 11 -9.29 -22.61 5.05
C CYS A 11 -9.69 -21.32 5.79
N LEU A 12 -10.86 -20.72 5.47
CA LEU A 12 -11.30 -19.45 6.06
C LEU A 12 -12.08 -19.70 7.35
N ASP A 13 -11.40 -20.21 8.37
CA ASP A 13 -11.99 -20.55 9.68
C ASP A 13 -11.78 -19.45 10.75
N GLY A 14 -11.30 -18.28 10.35
CA GLY A 14 -11.00 -17.14 11.23
C GLY A 14 -9.55 -17.10 11.75
N SER A 15 -8.73 -18.12 11.48
CA SER A 15 -7.30 -18.13 11.82
C SER A 15 -6.40 -17.58 10.71
N VAL A 16 -6.99 -17.28 9.55
CA VAL A 16 -6.28 -16.84 8.33
C VAL A 16 -6.76 -15.45 7.92
N THR A 17 -5.82 -14.58 7.60
CA THR A 17 -6.10 -13.32 6.91
C THR A 17 -5.88 -13.50 5.40
N VAL A 18 -6.90 -13.24 4.59
CA VAL A 18 -6.76 -13.15 3.13
C VAL A 18 -6.58 -11.70 2.73
N VAL A 19 -5.41 -11.39 2.17
CA VAL A 19 -5.12 -10.10 1.55
C VAL A 19 -5.44 -10.18 0.07
N THR A 20 -6.33 -9.33 -0.43
CA THR A 20 -6.68 -9.27 -1.86
C THR A 20 -6.05 -8.07 -2.55
N ALA A 21 -5.78 -8.19 -3.85
CA ALA A 21 -5.24 -7.08 -4.64
C ALA A 21 -6.19 -5.87 -4.71
N ASN A 22 -7.51 -6.08 -4.57
CA ASN A 22 -8.48 -4.98 -4.61
C ASN A 22 -9.80 -5.30 -3.88
N ARG A 23 -10.60 -4.25 -3.67
CA ARG A 23 -11.94 -4.30 -3.03
C ARG A 23 -12.96 -5.15 -3.79
N ARG A 24 -12.85 -5.24 -5.11
CA ARG A 24 -13.78 -6.06 -5.92
C ARG A 24 -13.57 -7.53 -5.61
N LEU A 25 -12.31 -7.97 -5.57
CA LEU A 25 -11.95 -9.36 -5.26
C LEU A 25 -12.28 -9.73 -3.81
N ALA A 26 -12.04 -8.83 -2.84
CA ALA A 26 -12.45 -9.06 -1.45
C ALA A 26 -13.96 -9.32 -1.32
N ARG A 27 -14.78 -8.46 -1.95
CA ARG A 27 -16.25 -8.61 -1.93
C ARG A 27 -16.71 -9.89 -2.62
N TYR A 28 -16.10 -10.22 -3.77
CA TYR A 28 -16.39 -11.46 -4.47
C TYR A 28 -16.10 -12.68 -3.58
N LEU A 29 -14.92 -12.73 -2.95
CA LEU A 29 -14.54 -13.86 -2.10
C LEU A 29 -15.45 -13.98 -0.86
N GLN A 30 -15.82 -12.85 -0.25
CA GLN A 30 -16.78 -12.83 0.85
C GLN A 30 -18.12 -13.46 0.43
N GLN A 31 -18.65 -13.08 -0.73
CA GLN A 31 -19.89 -13.66 -1.27
C GLN A 31 -19.77 -15.16 -1.55
N GLN A 32 -18.63 -15.61 -2.11
CA GLN A 32 -18.40 -17.03 -2.35
C GLN A 32 -18.34 -17.83 -1.05
N TYR A 33 -17.73 -17.27 0.00
CA TYR A 33 -17.71 -17.91 1.32
C TYR A 33 -19.11 -18.00 1.93
N ASP A 34 -19.90 -16.93 1.85
CA ASP A 34 -21.26 -16.91 2.38
C ASP A 34 -22.15 -17.96 1.69
N LEU A 35 -22.08 -18.05 0.35
CA LEU A 35 -22.77 -19.10 -0.42
C LEU A 35 -22.30 -20.50 -0.03
N TRP A 36 -20.99 -20.69 0.16
CA TRP A 36 -20.42 -21.97 0.56
C TRP A 36 -20.91 -22.42 1.94
N GLN A 37 -21.04 -21.50 2.90
CA GLN A 37 -21.60 -21.81 4.23
C GLN A 37 -23.09 -22.12 4.19
N GLN A 38 -23.86 -21.41 3.35
CA GLN A 38 -25.28 -21.70 3.12
C GLN A 38 -25.50 -23.09 2.52
N HIS A 39 -24.69 -23.49 1.53
CA HIS A 39 -24.74 -24.83 0.96
C HIS A 39 -24.44 -25.94 1.98
N ARG A 40 -23.71 -25.62 3.05
CA ARG A 40 -23.43 -26.52 4.17
C ARG A 40 -24.50 -26.48 5.27
N LEU A 41 -25.59 -25.76 5.06
CA LEU A 41 -26.72 -25.61 5.99
C LEU A 41 -26.32 -24.96 7.33
N ILE A 42 -25.23 -24.21 7.37
CA ILE A 42 -24.83 -23.43 8.55
C ILE A 42 -25.65 -22.15 8.58
N GLN A 43 -26.31 -21.86 9.70
CA GLN A 43 -27.22 -20.70 9.81
C GLN A 43 -26.52 -19.42 10.30
N ALA A 44 -25.37 -19.56 10.95
CA ALA A 44 -24.55 -18.45 11.40
C ALA A 44 -23.07 -18.88 11.37
N TRP A 45 -22.22 -18.04 10.80
CA TRP A 45 -20.78 -18.28 10.69
C TRP A 45 -20.00 -17.01 11.04
N THR A 46 -18.77 -17.20 11.51
CA THR A 46 -17.83 -16.10 11.71
C THR A 46 -17.46 -15.50 10.36
N THR A 47 -17.47 -14.16 10.27
CA THR A 47 -17.00 -13.47 9.07
C THR A 47 -15.51 -13.74 8.87
N PRO A 48 -15.08 -14.24 7.70
CA PRO A 48 -13.67 -14.47 7.42
C PRO A 48 -12.92 -13.14 7.31
N ASP A 49 -11.65 -13.11 7.72
CA ASP A 49 -10.81 -11.90 7.61
C ASP A 49 -10.28 -11.73 6.18
N ILE A 50 -11.11 -11.16 5.30
CA ILE A 50 -10.78 -10.87 3.90
C ILE A 50 -10.64 -9.35 3.73
N VAL A 51 -9.43 -8.89 3.39
CA VAL A 51 -9.09 -7.47 3.40
C VAL A 51 -8.28 -7.06 2.15
N PRO A 52 -8.63 -5.94 1.47
CA PRO A 52 -7.80 -5.42 0.38
C PRO A 52 -6.43 -4.94 0.88
N ILE A 53 -5.40 -5.01 0.02
CA ILE A 53 -4.02 -4.67 0.41
C ILE A 53 -3.87 -3.30 1.09
N ASN A 54 -4.46 -2.24 0.54
CA ASN A 54 -4.37 -0.91 1.15
C ASN A 54 -5.04 -0.85 2.53
N SER A 55 -6.11 -1.63 2.73
CA SER A 55 -6.80 -1.73 4.02
C SER A 55 -5.99 -2.57 5.01
N TRP A 56 -5.28 -3.59 4.55
CA TRP A 56 -4.36 -4.37 5.38
C TRP A 56 -3.15 -3.53 5.82
N LEU A 57 -2.54 -2.76 4.92
CA LEU A 57 -1.45 -1.82 5.25
C LEU A 57 -1.91 -0.76 6.27
N LEU A 58 -3.09 -0.18 6.06
CA LEU A 58 -3.67 0.77 7.01
C LEU A 58 -3.98 0.12 8.36
N ARG A 59 -4.44 -1.14 8.36
CA ARG A 59 -4.62 -1.92 9.59
C ARG A 59 -3.28 -2.07 10.32
N CYS A 60 -2.21 -2.50 9.64
CA CYS A 60 -0.87 -2.59 10.23
C CYS A 60 -0.39 -1.24 10.78
N TRP A 61 -0.61 -0.15 10.04
CA TRP A 61 -0.26 1.20 10.47
C TRP A 61 -0.99 1.63 11.74
N THR A 62 -2.30 1.41 11.79
CA THR A 62 -3.13 1.78 12.95
C THR A 62 -2.71 1.03 14.22
N HIS A 63 -2.15 -0.18 14.07
CA HIS A 63 -1.59 -0.95 15.18
C HIS A 63 -0.14 -0.60 15.49
N SER A 64 0.54 0.14 14.61
CA SER A 64 1.87 0.68 14.89
C SER A 64 1.75 1.77 15.98
N ARG A 65 2.74 1.86 16.86
CA ARG A 65 2.77 2.89 17.92
C ARG A 65 3.34 4.22 17.41
N ASP A 66 3.41 4.42 16.10
CA ASP A 66 3.97 5.64 15.52
C ASP A 66 2.95 6.80 15.69
N ALA A 67 3.45 7.96 16.12
CA ALA A 67 2.64 9.14 16.40
C ALA A 67 2.44 10.04 15.16
N LYS A 68 3.06 9.70 14.03
CA LYS A 68 2.93 10.45 12.78
C LYS A 68 1.51 10.41 12.22
N VAL A 69 1.18 11.42 11.42
CA VAL A 69 -0.10 11.51 10.72
C VAL A 69 0.05 10.92 9.31
N LEU A 70 -0.79 9.94 8.99
CA LEU A 70 -0.88 9.40 7.63
C LEU A 70 -1.78 10.30 6.77
N LEU A 71 -1.20 10.90 5.74
CA LEU A 71 -1.91 11.75 4.80
C LEU A 71 -2.79 10.89 3.89
N ASN A 72 -4.04 11.31 3.70
CA ASN A 72 -4.86 10.78 2.62
C ASN A 72 -4.44 11.38 1.26
N GLU A 73 -4.97 10.80 0.17
CA GLU A 73 -4.64 11.21 -1.20
C GLU A 73 -4.86 12.71 -1.46
N TRP A 74 -5.94 13.28 -0.90
CA TRP A 74 -6.24 14.70 -1.07
C TRP A 74 -5.28 15.60 -0.31
N GLN A 75 -4.94 15.25 0.94
CA GLN A 75 -3.99 16.00 1.75
C GLN A 75 -2.60 15.99 1.11
N SER A 76 -2.14 14.82 0.66
CA SER A 76 -0.89 14.68 -0.08
C SER A 76 -0.90 15.55 -1.35
N LEU A 77 -1.95 15.48 -2.16
CA LEU A 77 -2.09 16.30 -3.37
C LEU A 77 -2.07 17.80 -3.07
N SER A 78 -2.71 18.24 -1.99
CA SER A 78 -2.67 19.65 -1.57
C SER A 78 -1.27 20.12 -1.21
N VAL A 79 -0.44 19.27 -0.58
CA VAL A 79 0.98 19.60 -0.31
C VAL A 79 1.75 19.71 -1.63
N TRP A 80 1.57 18.77 -2.56
CA TRP A 80 2.18 18.85 -3.89
C TRP A 80 1.78 20.12 -4.66
N GLU A 81 0.51 20.49 -4.61
CA GLU A 81 -0.01 21.70 -5.26
C GLU A 81 0.62 22.97 -4.67
N GLN A 82 0.82 23.03 -3.35
CA GLN A 82 1.51 24.13 -2.69
C GLN A 82 2.97 24.25 -3.15
N ILE A 83 3.71 23.13 -3.20
CA ILE A 83 5.11 23.08 -3.63
C ILE A 83 5.26 23.55 -5.09
N VAL A 84 4.44 23.00 -5.98
CA VAL A 84 4.46 23.33 -7.40
C VAL A 84 4.12 24.80 -7.64
N THR A 85 3.11 25.32 -6.94
CA THR A 85 2.69 26.73 -7.05
C THR A 85 3.72 27.69 -6.47
N ALA A 86 4.41 27.33 -5.37
CA ALA A 86 5.46 28.17 -4.80
C ALA A 86 6.68 28.32 -5.72
N THR A 87 6.94 27.29 -6.54
CA THR A 87 8.08 27.26 -7.46
C THR A 87 7.85 28.07 -8.74
N ASP A 88 6.58 28.27 -9.13
CA ASP A 88 6.22 29.03 -10.32
C ASP A 88 5.45 30.30 -9.96
N ARG A 89 6.05 31.47 -10.24
CA ARG A 89 5.53 32.81 -9.88
C ARG A 89 4.39 33.26 -10.80
N GLY A 90 3.40 32.40 -11.03
CA GLY A 90 2.13 32.75 -11.67
C GLY A 90 2.01 32.41 -13.16
N TRP A 91 2.91 31.61 -13.74
CA TRP A 91 2.77 31.17 -15.15
C TRP A 91 2.10 29.80 -15.31
N LEU A 92 1.88 29.05 -14.22
CA LEU A 92 1.14 27.79 -14.28
C LEU A 92 -0.35 28.04 -14.49
N VAL A 93 -0.84 27.64 -15.66
CA VAL A 93 -2.27 27.69 -16.00
C VAL A 93 -3.06 26.62 -15.22
N HIS A 94 -2.42 25.49 -14.89
CA HIS A 94 -3.06 24.33 -14.21
C HIS A 94 -2.15 23.71 -13.12
N PRO A 95 -1.92 24.41 -11.98
CA PRO A 95 -1.01 23.94 -10.94
C PRO A 95 -1.41 22.59 -10.35
N ARG A 96 -2.72 22.33 -10.20
CA ARG A 96 -3.23 21.07 -9.66
C ARG A 96 -2.99 19.87 -10.57
N GLU A 97 -3.10 20.05 -11.89
CA GLU A 97 -2.82 18.97 -12.86
C GLU A 97 -1.33 18.61 -12.88
N LEU A 98 -0.47 19.64 -12.81
CA LEU A 98 0.96 19.44 -12.65
C LEU A 98 1.29 18.74 -11.33
N ALA A 99 0.69 19.16 -10.21
CA ALA A 99 0.86 18.52 -8.91
C ALA A 99 0.45 17.04 -8.93
N ALA A 100 -0.68 16.70 -9.55
CA ALA A 100 -1.10 15.31 -9.72
C ALA A 100 -0.11 14.50 -10.57
N SER A 101 0.44 15.10 -11.62
CA SER A 101 1.47 14.45 -12.48
C SER A 101 2.77 14.21 -11.71
N VAL A 102 3.21 15.18 -10.91
CA VAL A 102 4.40 15.09 -10.06
C VAL A 102 4.20 14.04 -8.96
N GLN A 103 3.04 14.03 -8.31
CA GLN A 103 2.67 13.02 -7.32
C GLN A 103 2.69 11.61 -7.93
N ALA A 104 2.15 11.43 -9.14
CA ALA A 104 2.18 10.14 -9.83
C ALA A 104 3.61 9.69 -10.18
N ALA A 105 4.46 10.63 -10.62
CA ALA A 105 5.88 10.34 -10.88
C ALA A 105 6.61 9.95 -9.58
N TRP A 106 6.38 10.68 -8.48
CA TRP A 106 6.88 10.33 -7.16
C TRP A 106 6.42 8.92 -6.75
N GLN A 107 5.13 8.62 -6.88
CA GLN A 107 4.57 7.30 -6.58
C GLN A 107 5.27 6.18 -7.34
N LEU A 108 5.52 6.38 -8.63
CA LEU A 108 6.24 5.41 -9.44
C LEU A 108 7.67 5.18 -8.94
N LEU A 109 8.39 6.23 -8.58
CA LEU A 109 9.75 6.12 -8.03
C LEU A 109 9.74 5.31 -6.73
N ARG A 110 8.82 5.62 -5.80
CA ARG A 110 8.68 4.93 -4.51
C ARG A 110 8.28 3.47 -4.68
N GLN A 111 7.29 3.18 -5.52
CA GLN A 111 6.86 1.81 -5.80
C GLN A 111 7.95 0.98 -6.49
N SER A 112 8.81 1.63 -7.27
CA SER A 112 9.97 1.02 -7.92
C SER A 112 11.21 0.95 -7.03
N ARG A 113 11.16 1.52 -5.81
CA ARG A 113 12.28 1.65 -4.87
C ARG A 113 13.51 2.34 -5.50
N ILE A 114 13.26 3.36 -6.33
CA ILE A 114 14.32 4.16 -6.95
C ILE A 114 14.63 5.34 -6.03
N GLU A 115 15.87 5.40 -5.56
CA GLU A 115 16.38 6.54 -4.79
C GLU A 115 16.50 7.80 -5.66
N LEU A 116 16.20 8.97 -5.09
CA LEU A 116 16.32 10.25 -5.81
C LEU A 116 17.74 10.50 -6.33
N SER A 117 18.76 10.05 -5.59
CA SER A 117 20.16 10.16 -6.02
C SER A 117 20.47 9.40 -7.31
N ALA A 118 19.71 8.36 -7.64
CA ALA A 118 19.86 7.63 -8.90
C ALA A 118 19.43 8.47 -10.12
N LEU A 119 18.62 9.51 -9.89
CA LEU A 119 18.17 10.42 -10.94
C LEU A 119 19.09 11.63 -11.12
N ALA A 120 20.11 11.82 -10.26
CA ALA A 120 20.98 12.99 -10.29
C ALA A 120 21.78 13.14 -11.60
N ALA A 121 21.97 12.04 -12.34
CA ALA A 121 22.64 12.05 -13.64
C ALA A 121 21.79 12.67 -14.77
N PHE A 122 20.47 12.79 -14.59
CA PHE A 122 19.56 13.35 -15.59
C PHE A 122 19.38 14.85 -15.35
N THR A 123 20.10 15.65 -16.12
CA THR A 123 20.10 17.12 -15.99
C THR A 123 19.03 17.81 -16.82
N ASP A 124 18.37 17.08 -17.72
CA ASP A 124 17.38 17.64 -18.63
C ASP A 124 16.00 17.73 -17.99
N PHE A 125 15.23 18.75 -18.40
CA PHE A 125 13.84 18.88 -18.00
C PHE A 125 13.06 17.60 -18.37
N PRO A 126 12.18 17.08 -17.50
CA PRO A 126 11.69 17.67 -16.25
C PRO A 126 12.41 17.23 -14.96
N ILE A 127 13.50 16.46 -15.05
CA ILE A 127 14.04 15.72 -13.89
C ILE A 127 14.54 16.62 -12.75
N PRO A 128 15.33 17.69 -12.98
CA PRO A 128 15.77 18.56 -11.89
C PRO A 128 14.63 19.22 -11.11
N LYS A 129 13.52 19.57 -11.79
CA LYS A 129 12.34 20.12 -11.12
C LYS A 129 11.63 19.07 -10.26
N LEU A 130 11.47 17.86 -10.80
CA LEU A 130 10.89 16.74 -10.06
C LEU A 130 11.71 16.43 -8.80
N LEU A 131 13.04 16.40 -8.90
CA LEU A 131 13.94 16.21 -7.77
C LEU A 131 13.73 17.28 -6.69
N GLY A 132 13.75 18.55 -7.08
CA GLY A 132 13.53 19.65 -6.13
C GLY A 132 12.16 19.60 -5.45
N TRP A 133 11.10 19.29 -6.21
CA TRP A 133 9.77 19.12 -5.62
C TRP A 133 9.66 17.91 -4.69
N ALA A 134 10.32 16.81 -5.02
CA ALA A 134 10.32 15.60 -4.18
C ALA A 134 11.12 15.79 -2.88
N GLU A 135 12.25 16.50 -2.94
CA GLU A 135 13.02 16.90 -1.77
C GLU A 135 12.20 17.79 -0.84
N GLU A 136 11.53 18.80 -1.40
CA GLU A 136 10.66 19.71 -0.62
C GLU A 136 9.47 18.95 0.01
N PHE A 137 8.81 18.07 -0.74
CA PHE A 137 7.72 17.24 -0.21
C PHE A 137 8.20 16.36 0.95
N THR A 138 9.37 15.75 0.81
CA THR A 138 9.98 14.91 1.85
C THR A 138 10.32 15.74 3.09
N ALA A 139 10.84 16.97 2.91
CA ALA A 139 11.14 17.89 4.00
C ALA A 139 9.86 18.32 4.75
N ILE A 140 8.81 18.74 4.03
CA ILE A 140 7.53 19.12 4.62
C ILE A 140 6.92 17.96 5.40
N CYS A 141 6.92 16.75 4.83
CA CYS A 141 6.40 15.57 5.52
C CYS A 141 7.20 15.27 6.80
N ARG A 142 8.53 15.32 6.74
CA ARG A 142 9.38 15.11 7.92
C ARG A 142 9.09 16.14 9.02
N ASP A 143 9.07 17.43 8.67
CA ASP A 143 8.98 18.52 9.63
C ASP A 143 7.60 18.57 10.32
N ASN A 144 6.55 18.09 9.66
CA ASN A 144 5.20 17.97 10.22
C ASN A 144 4.87 16.59 10.81
N ALA A 145 5.84 15.67 10.86
CA ALA A 145 5.62 14.28 11.25
C ALA A 145 4.48 13.62 10.45
N TRP A 146 4.47 13.84 9.14
CA TRP A 146 3.53 13.26 8.18
C TRP A 146 4.14 12.10 7.40
N ILE A 147 3.29 11.18 6.99
CA ILE A 147 3.61 10.05 6.12
C ILE A 147 2.67 10.08 4.92
N ASP A 148 3.21 9.85 3.74
CA ASP A 148 2.41 9.60 2.55
C ASP A 148 2.00 8.12 2.44
N MET A 149 0.78 7.85 1.97
CA MET A 149 0.29 6.48 1.75
C MET A 149 1.20 5.63 0.85
N THR A 150 1.93 6.27 -0.06
CA THR A 150 2.89 5.61 -0.96
C THR A 150 4.06 5.00 -0.20
N ASP A 151 4.46 5.57 0.93
CA ASP A 151 5.57 5.08 1.75
C ASP A 151 5.15 3.99 2.73
N LEU A 152 3.84 3.77 2.89
CA LEU A 152 3.29 2.85 3.87
C LEU A 152 3.86 1.43 3.76
N PRO A 153 4.00 0.81 2.57
CA PRO A 153 4.59 -0.52 2.46
C PRO A 153 6.02 -0.61 3.03
N GLU A 154 6.87 0.39 2.78
CA GLU A 154 8.26 0.40 3.31
C GLU A 154 8.27 0.61 4.83
N ILE A 155 7.40 1.50 5.34
CA ILE A 155 7.28 1.77 6.77
C ILE A 155 6.80 0.52 7.52
N ILE A 156 5.77 -0.16 7.01
CA ILE A 156 5.29 -1.42 7.60
C ILE A 156 6.37 -2.50 7.51
N THR A 157 7.12 -2.57 6.41
CA THR A 157 8.23 -3.52 6.28
C THR A 157 9.30 -3.29 7.37
N ALA A 158 9.68 -2.04 7.59
CA ALA A 158 10.63 -1.69 8.64
C ALA A 158 10.11 -2.01 10.04
N ALA A 159 8.82 -1.74 10.30
CA ALA A 159 8.19 -2.04 11.59
C ALA A 159 8.07 -3.56 11.84
N ILE A 160 7.83 -4.37 10.81
CA ILE A 160 7.87 -5.84 10.89
C ILE A 160 9.28 -6.32 11.27
N LEU A 161 10.32 -5.82 10.60
CA LEU A 161 11.71 -6.18 10.90
C LEU A 161 12.14 -5.83 12.32
N ARG A 162 11.59 -4.73 12.87
CA ARG A 162 11.80 -4.31 14.27
C ARG A 162 10.89 -5.02 15.26
N GLN A 163 10.00 -5.91 14.80
CA GLN A 163 9.02 -6.62 15.61
C GLN A 163 8.03 -5.67 16.35
N GLU A 164 7.76 -4.51 15.75
CA GLU A 164 6.85 -3.49 16.31
C GLU A 164 5.37 -3.78 15.94
N ILE A 165 5.14 -4.67 14.97
CA ILE A 165 3.80 -5.06 14.49
C ILE A 165 3.63 -6.56 14.65
N SER A 166 2.52 -6.97 15.25
CA SER A 166 2.12 -8.38 15.29
C SER A 166 1.46 -8.79 13.98
N LEU A 167 1.98 -9.82 13.34
CA LEU A 167 1.43 -10.39 12.11
C LEU A 167 0.49 -11.57 12.44
N PRO A 168 -0.53 -11.81 11.61
CA PRO A 168 -1.31 -13.04 11.72
C PRO A 168 -0.42 -14.24 11.41
N SER A 169 -0.76 -15.40 11.99
CA SER A 169 -0.01 -16.66 11.84
C SER A 169 0.00 -17.19 10.40
N ARG A 170 -1.02 -16.84 9.61
CA ARG A 170 -1.13 -17.26 8.21
C ARG A 170 -1.77 -16.16 7.37
N LEU A 171 -1.09 -15.83 6.27
CA LEU A 171 -1.53 -14.88 5.25
C LEU A 171 -1.76 -15.59 3.92
N ILE A 172 -2.86 -15.27 3.26
CA ILE A 172 -3.12 -15.67 1.88
C ILE A 172 -3.17 -14.42 1.02
N TRP A 173 -2.36 -14.37 -0.03
CA TRP A 173 -2.29 -13.26 -0.98
C TRP A 173 -2.99 -13.67 -2.28
N LEU A 174 -4.11 -13.02 -2.60
CA LEU A 174 -4.98 -13.39 -3.70
C LEU A 174 -5.08 -12.29 -4.78
N GLY A 175 -4.86 -12.67 -6.03
CA GLY A 175 -5.06 -11.84 -7.22
C GLY A 175 -3.92 -10.86 -7.50
N PHE A 176 -2.70 -11.18 -7.08
CA PHE A 176 -1.51 -10.37 -7.33
C PHE A 176 -0.68 -10.96 -8.47
N GLU A 177 -0.91 -10.48 -9.70
CA GLU A 177 -0.17 -10.94 -10.89
C GLU A 177 1.19 -10.25 -11.03
N ASN A 178 1.24 -8.92 -10.84
CA ASN A 178 2.43 -8.10 -11.02
C ASN A 178 2.64 -7.22 -9.77
N LEU A 179 3.45 -7.71 -8.84
CA LEU A 179 3.85 -6.94 -7.66
C LEU A 179 4.91 -5.90 -8.06
N THR A 180 4.74 -4.66 -7.61
CA THR A 180 5.79 -3.63 -7.69
C THR A 180 7.01 -4.06 -6.86
N PRO A 181 8.22 -3.58 -7.16
CA PRO A 181 9.41 -3.88 -6.36
C PRO A 181 9.23 -3.61 -4.85
N GLN A 182 8.53 -2.54 -4.50
CA GLN A 182 8.17 -2.22 -3.12
C GLN A 182 7.29 -3.31 -2.48
N MET A 183 6.27 -3.78 -3.20
CA MET A 183 5.40 -4.85 -2.71
C MET A 183 6.10 -6.21 -2.66
N GLN A 184 6.99 -6.50 -3.62
CA GLN A 184 7.85 -7.70 -3.58
C GLN A 184 8.74 -7.71 -2.35
N HIS A 185 9.32 -6.57 -2.00
CA HIS A 185 10.12 -6.43 -0.78
C HIS A 185 9.30 -6.77 0.47
N LEU A 186 8.12 -6.16 0.61
CA LEU A 186 7.20 -6.45 1.71
C LEU A 186 6.84 -7.94 1.78
N THR A 187 6.48 -8.56 0.66
CA THR A 187 6.13 -9.99 0.64
C THR A 187 7.31 -10.89 1.03
N ASN A 188 8.53 -10.54 0.64
CA ASN A 188 9.72 -11.31 1.01
C ASN A 188 9.98 -11.25 2.52
N ILE A 189 9.80 -10.09 3.15
CA ILE A 189 9.92 -9.94 4.60
C ILE A 189 8.79 -10.68 5.33
N LEU A 190 7.57 -10.64 4.80
CA LEU A 190 6.45 -11.42 5.33
C LEU A 190 6.74 -12.93 5.26
N ALA A 191 7.23 -13.44 4.14
CA ALA A 191 7.57 -14.85 3.98
C ALA A 191 8.63 -15.36 4.98
N ALA A 192 9.53 -14.47 5.42
CA ALA A 192 10.53 -14.79 6.43
C ALA A 192 9.97 -14.80 7.86
N THR A 193 8.80 -14.19 8.10
CA THR A 193 8.27 -13.92 9.45
C THR A 193 6.93 -14.63 9.72
N THR A 194 6.16 -14.96 8.68
CA THR A 194 4.85 -15.61 8.77
C THR A 194 4.61 -16.53 7.56
N GLN A 195 3.67 -17.47 7.69
CA GLN A 195 3.29 -18.34 6.57
C GLN A 195 2.50 -17.53 5.55
N ILE A 196 3.05 -17.38 4.34
CA ILE A 196 2.41 -16.68 3.21
C ILE A 196 2.15 -17.66 2.06
N GLU A 197 0.94 -17.65 1.51
CA GLU A 197 0.55 -18.43 0.34
C GLU A 197 -0.01 -17.51 -0.75
N PHE A 198 0.41 -17.71 -2.00
CA PHE A 198 -0.02 -16.90 -3.14
C PHE A 198 -1.03 -17.65 -4.00
N PHE A 199 -2.08 -16.94 -4.42
CA PHE A 199 -3.11 -17.39 -5.33
C PHE A 199 -3.31 -16.35 -6.43
N ILE A 200 -3.35 -16.81 -7.67
CA ILE A 200 -3.61 -15.98 -8.84
C ILE A 200 -5.06 -16.18 -9.26
#